data_AF-A0A707YP12-F1
#
_entry.id   AF-A0A707YP12-F1
#
_cell.length_a   1.000
_cell.length_b   1.000
_cell.length_c   1.000
_cell.angle_alpha   90.00
_cell.angle_beta   90.00
_cell.angle_gamma   90.00
#
_symmetry.space_group_name_H-M   'P 1'
#
loop_
_entity.id
_entity.type
_entity.pdbx_description
1 polymer ?
#
loop_
_entity_poly.entity_id
_entity_poly.type
_entity_poly.pdbx_seq_one_letter_code
_entity_poly.pdbx_strand_id
1 'polypeptide(L)' 'QAMNYWRKEIAKAGLTGIYTPHSLRYAWAQDAFRHYLAQGFCHREALALTAMDLGHGDGRGRYVVQVYGRREEEE' A
#
# COMPACT_ATOMS: atom_id res chain seq x y z
N GLN A 1 13.13 -21.98 -1.01
CA GLN A 1 11.80 -21.44 -1.37
C GLN A 1 11.97 -20.00 -1.89
N ALA A 2 11.33 -19.64 -3.01
CA ALA A 2 11.55 -18.36 -3.70
C ALA A 2 11.38 -17.11 -2.82
N MET A 3 10.42 -17.13 -1.89
CA MET A 3 10.18 -16.01 -0.97
C MET A 3 11.34 -15.74 -0.01
N ASN A 4 12.10 -16.76 0.39
CA ASN A 4 13.26 -16.58 1.26
C ASN A 4 14.45 -15.98 0.51
N TYR A 5 14.59 -16.29 -0.78
CA TYR A 5 15.58 -15.64 -1.65
C TYR A 5 15.25 -14.15 -1.77
N TRP A 6 14.02 -13.82 -2.16
CA TRP A 6 13.59 -12.43 -2.32
C TRP A 6 13.76 -11.61 -1.04
N ARG A 7 13.33 -12.14 0.11
CA ARG A 7 13.54 -11.48 1.42
C ARG A 7 15.00 -11.15 1.71
N LYS A 8 15.94 -12.02 1.32
CA LYS A 8 17.37 -11.76 1.47
C LYS A 8 17.85 -10.69 0.50
N GLU A 9 17.44 -10.74 -0.76
CA GLU A 9 17.85 -9.76 -1.76
C GLU A 9 17.36 -8.34 -1.44
N ILE A 10 16.09 -8.18 -1.07
CA ILE A 10 15.57 -6.86 -0.65
C ILE A 10 16.19 -6.36 0.65
N ALA A 11 16.52 -7.25 1.60
CA ALA A 11 17.28 -6.86 2.79
C ALA A 11 18.69 -6.36 2.45
N LYS A 12 19.39 -7.01 1.50
CA LYS A 12 20.69 -6.51 0.99
C LYS A 12 20.57 -5.15 0.32
N ALA A 13 19.43 -4.87 -0.31
CA ALA A 13 19.12 -3.57 -0.89
C ALA A 13 18.73 -2.50 0.15
N GLY A 14 18.78 -2.82 1.46
CA GLY A 14 18.47 -1.88 2.54
C GLY A 14 16.99 -1.82 2.94
N LEU A 15 16.12 -2.64 2.33
CA LEU A 15 14.70 -2.73 2.68
C LEU A 15 14.49 -3.55 3.96
N THR A 16 14.92 -2.97 5.08
CA THR A 16 14.92 -3.56 6.42
C THR A 16 14.33 -2.58 7.44
N GLY A 17 14.11 -3.03 8.68
CA GLY A 17 13.54 -2.19 9.73
C GLY A 17 12.17 -1.66 9.35
N ILE A 18 11.99 -0.34 9.34
CA ILE A 18 10.72 0.29 8.92
C ILE A 18 10.48 0.19 7.42
N TYR A 19 11.52 0.04 6.60
CA TYR A 19 11.46 -0.02 5.14
C TYR A 19 11.32 -1.46 4.61
N THR A 20 10.48 -2.27 5.24
CA THR A 20 10.23 -3.65 4.76
C THR A 20 9.41 -3.69 3.45
N PRO A 21 9.38 -4.82 2.73
CA PRO A 21 8.47 -4.99 1.59
C PRO A 21 6.99 -4.76 1.93
N HIS A 22 6.62 -4.93 3.20
CA HIS A 22 5.28 -4.63 3.68
C HIS A 22 5.03 -3.11 3.77
N SER A 23 6.01 -2.35 4.26
CA SER A 23 5.95 -0.87 4.24
C SER A 23 5.87 -0.31 2.82
N LEU A 24 6.59 -0.92 1.87
CA LEU A 24 6.55 -0.50 0.47
C LEU A 24 5.16 -0.69 -0.15
N ARG A 25 4.48 -1.79 0.20
CA ARG A 25 3.09 -2.02 -0.21
C ARG A 25 2.14 -0.97 0.37
N TYR A 26 2.37 -0.53 1.60
CA TYR A 26 1.59 0.57 2.19
C TYR A 26 1.84 1.90 1.49
N ALA A 27 3.09 2.27 1.25
CA ALA A 27 3.44 3.50 0.53
C ALA A 27 2.82 3.50 -0.88
N TRP A 28 2.98 2.39 -1.62
CA TRP A 28 2.39 2.24 -2.94
C TRP A 28 0.86 2.39 -2.92
N ALA A 29 0.19 1.74 -1.97
CA ALA A 29 -1.27 1.85 -1.86
C ALA A 29 -1.66 3.31 -1.63
N GLN A 30 -0.98 4.01 -0.71
CA GLN A 30 -1.25 5.40 -0.39
C GLN A 30 -1.17 6.31 -1.62
N ASP A 31 -0.12 6.13 -2.42
CA ASP A 31 0.09 6.92 -3.63
C ASP A 31 -0.91 6.58 -4.73
N ALA A 32 -1.25 5.30 -4.93
CA ALA A 32 -2.27 4.87 -5.88
C ALA A 32 -3.64 5.49 -5.57
N PHE A 33 -4.04 5.51 -4.30
CA PHE A 33 -5.29 6.14 -3.90
C PHE A 33 -5.28 7.66 -4.09
N ARG A 34 -4.19 8.35 -3.70
CA ARG A 34 -4.03 9.80 -3.96
C ARG A 34 -4.11 10.09 -5.46
N HIS A 35 -3.52 9.23 -6.28
CA HIS A 35 -3.58 9.33 -7.73
C HIS A 35 -5.01 9.24 -8.25
N TYR A 36 -5.82 8.27 -7.77
CA TYR A 36 -7.23 8.18 -8.18
C TYR A 36 -8.08 9.35 -7.69
N LEU A 37 -7.85 9.85 -6.47
CA LEU A 37 -8.51 11.08 -6.02
C LEU A 37 -8.16 12.27 -6.91
N ALA A 38 -6.89 12.42 -7.30
CA ALA A 38 -6.44 13.49 -8.19
C ALA A 38 -7.03 13.37 -9.61
N GLN A 39 -7.46 12.19 -10.02
CA GLN A 39 -8.20 11.96 -11.27
C GLN A 39 -9.70 12.30 -11.18
N GLY A 40 -10.21 12.64 -9.99
CA GLY A 40 -11.60 13.04 -9.78
C GLY A 40 -12.54 11.92 -9.34
N PHE A 41 -12.03 10.72 -9.07
CA PHE A 41 -12.84 9.64 -8.48
C PHE A 41 -13.29 10.00 -7.07
N CYS A 42 -14.50 9.58 -6.69
CA CYS A 42 -14.92 9.74 -5.31
C CYS A 42 -14.11 8.81 -4.40
N HIS A 43 -14.11 9.10 -3.10
CA HIS A 43 -13.39 8.31 -2.10
C HIS A 43 -13.66 6.80 -2.22
N ARG A 44 -14.93 6.41 -2.40
CA ARG A 44 -15.32 4.99 -2.52
C ARG A 44 -14.75 4.31 -3.77
N GLU A 45 -14.75 5.01 -4.90
CA GLU A 45 -14.20 4.51 -6.16
C GLU A 45 -12.68 4.39 -6.07
N ALA A 46 -12.00 5.40 -5.54
CA ALA A 46 -10.55 5.39 -5.35
C ALA A 46 -10.11 4.24 -4.43
N LEU A 47 -10.86 3.98 -3.34
CA LEU A 47 -10.63 2.82 -2.46
C LEU A 47 -10.82 1.49 -3.21
N ALA A 48 -11.87 1.38 -4.02
CA ALA A 48 -12.17 0.17 -4.79
C ALA A 48 -11.08 -0.11 -5.84
N LEU A 49 -10.66 0.89 -6.59
CA LEU A 49 -9.58 0.78 -7.59
C LEU A 49 -8.26 0.36 -6.93
N THR A 50 -7.88 1.03 -5.84
CA THR A 50 -6.66 0.66 -5.09
C THR A 50 -6.73 -0.79 -4.57
N ALA A 51 -7.89 -1.24 -4.11
CA ALA A 51 -8.07 -2.61 -3.64
C ALA A 51 -8.01 -3.63 -4.80
N MET A 52 -8.53 -3.28 -5.97
CA MET A 52 -8.44 -4.09 -7.19
C MET A 52 -6.99 -4.28 -7.63
N ASP A 53 -6.20 -3.21 -7.65
CA ASP A 53 -4.78 -3.27 -8.04
C ASP A 53 -3.91 -4.09 -7.06
N LEU A 54 -4.26 -4.07 -5.77
CA LEU A 54 -3.64 -4.96 -4.77
C LEU A 54 -4.06 -6.43 -4.93
N GLY A 55 -5.02 -6.73 -5.80
CA GLY A 55 -5.58 -8.07 -5.99
C GLY A 55 -6.54 -8.49 -4.87
N HIS A 56 -7.10 -7.54 -4.10
CA HIS A 56 -8.00 -7.84 -2.98
C HIS A 56 -9.49 -7.86 -3.35
N GLY A 57 -9.85 -7.45 -4.58
CA GLY A 57 -11.24 -7.22 -4.99
C GLY A 57 -11.83 -5.93 -4.41
N ASP A 58 -13.03 -5.56 -4.85
CA ASP A 58 -13.73 -4.33 -4.46
C ASP A 58 -14.33 -4.36 -3.03
N GLY A 59 -14.57 -5.57 -2.49
CA GLY A 59 -15.16 -5.77 -1.15
C GLY A 59 -14.24 -5.51 0.05
N ARG A 60 -12.95 -5.18 -0.16
CA ARG A 60 -11.94 -5.05 0.92
C ARG A 60 -11.43 -3.63 1.16
N GLY A 61 -12.16 -2.60 0.73
CA GLY A 61 -11.82 -1.19 0.99
C GLY A 61 -11.52 -0.85 2.46
N ARG A 62 -12.04 -1.63 3.43
CA ARG A 62 -11.70 -1.50 4.86
C ARG A 62 -10.19 -1.63 5.16
N TYR A 63 -9.47 -2.50 4.44
CA TYR A 63 -8.02 -2.65 4.60
C TYR A 63 -7.27 -1.45 4.04
N VAL A 64 -7.79 -0.86 2.96
CA VAL A 64 -7.28 0.36 2.36
C VAL A 64 -7.47 1.50 3.37
N VAL A 65 -8.68 1.69 3.93
CA VAL A 65 -8.98 2.72 4.97
C VAL A 65 -8.09 2.61 6.22
N GLN A 66 -7.77 1.41 6.70
CA GLN A 66 -6.83 1.23 7.82
C GLN A 66 -5.40 1.72 7.53
N VAL A 67 -5.04 1.89 6.25
CA VAL A 67 -3.74 2.39 5.78
C VAL A 67 -3.72 3.91 5.66
N TYR A 68 -4.83 4.55 5.27
CA TYR A 68 -4.94 6.03 5.19
C TYR A 68 -5.25 6.70 6.53
N GLY A 69 -5.75 5.94 7.51
CA GLY A 69 -6.10 6.49 8.83
C GLY A 69 -4.89 6.89 9.68
N ARG A 70 -3.68 6.41 9.36
CA ARG A 70 -2.44 6.89 9.99
C ARG A 70 -1.85 7.99 9.13
N ARG A 71 -2.26 9.23 9.38
CA ARG A 71 -1.29 10.33 9.33
C ARG A 71 -0.16 9.93 10.27
N GLU A 72 1.08 10.00 9.80
CA GLU A 72 2.18 10.21 10.72
C GLU A 72 1.77 11.44 11.55
N GLU A 73 1.46 11.23 12.83
CA GLU A 73 1.64 12.30 13.79
C GLU A 73 3.15 12.58 13.69
N GLU A 74 3.47 13.66 12.99
CA GLU A 74 4.81 14.26 13.02
C GLU A 74 5.13 14.50 14.51
N GLU A 75 5.98 13.66 15.09
CA GLU A 75 6.71 13.97 16.32
C GLU A 75 7.91 14.87 16.00
#